data_AF-A0A936HAA9-F1
#
_entry.id   AF-A0A936HAA9-F1
#
_cell.length_a   1.000
_cell.length_b   1.000
_cell.length_c   1.000
_cell.angle_alpha   90.00
_cell.angle_beta   90.00
_cell.angle_gamma   90.00
#
_symmetry.space_group_name_H-M   'P 1'
#
loop_
_entity.id
_entity.type
_entity.pdbx_description
1 polymer ?
#
loop_
_entity_poly.entity_id
_entity_poly.type
_entity_poly.pdbx_seq_one_letter_code
_entity_poly.pdbx_strand_id
1 'polypeptide(L)'
;MWGCLAAWWVLGLAAQAQVYKWTDGEGRVHYSNTAPPADAPSPQTLDVPSQPTPTGKVDNVRDLQRATRELRELRALNRGVPVGELDRPLAGRKAGKAKEPPYIGYEDRARIDNLNSDIRRLAASTLGTSASRARELRALKDELRQIYQKYGIKYR
;
A
#
# COMPACT_ATOMS: atom_id res chain seq x y z
N MET A 1 21.87 49.52 30.04
CA MET A 1 22.39 48.27 29.47
C MET A 1 21.30 47.22 29.61
N TRP A 2 20.46 47.06 28.57
CA TRP A 2 19.49 45.99 28.31
C TRP A 2 18.44 46.53 27.35
N GLY A 3 18.38 45.98 26.15
CA GLY A 3 17.40 46.36 25.15
C GLY A 3 17.32 45.32 24.04
N CYS A 4 16.15 44.69 23.96
CA CYS A 4 15.60 43.99 22.80
C CYS A 4 16.15 42.60 22.48
N LEU A 5 15.70 41.62 23.27
CA LEU A 5 15.29 40.32 22.71
C LEU A 5 14.05 40.54 21.83
N ALA A 6 14.27 41.04 20.61
CA ALA A 6 13.25 41.01 19.57
C ALA A 6 13.37 39.67 18.85
N ALA A 7 12.53 38.72 19.27
CA ALA A 7 12.12 37.62 18.42
C ALA A 7 11.77 38.17 17.03
N TRP A 8 12.27 37.55 15.97
CA TRP A 8 11.61 37.45 14.66
C TRP A 8 12.12 36.13 14.07
N TRP A 9 11.43 35.04 14.41
CA TRP A 9 10.54 34.38 13.46
C TRP A 9 11.23 34.13 12.13
N VAL A 10 11.74 32.91 12.02
CA VAL A 10 12.16 32.24 10.79
C VAL A 10 11.13 32.52 9.71
N LEU A 11 11.45 33.43 8.79
CA LEU A 11 10.75 33.57 7.53
C LEU A 11 11.18 32.38 6.66
N GLY A 12 10.44 31.28 6.76
CA GLY A 12 10.49 30.23 5.76
C GLY A 12 9.95 30.81 4.46
N LEU A 13 10.83 31.35 3.62
CA LEU A 13 10.47 31.75 2.28
C LEU A 13 9.92 30.51 1.56
N ALA A 14 8.65 30.58 1.18
CA ALA A 14 8.08 29.70 0.18
C ALA A 14 8.91 29.86 -1.10
N ALA A 15 9.84 28.92 -1.32
CA ALA A 15 10.57 28.84 -2.58
C ALA A 15 9.54 28.54 -3.67
N GLN A 16 9.22 29.57 -4.46
CA GLN A 16 8.55 29.42 -5.74
C GLN A 16 9.38 28.40 -6.53
N ALA A 17 8.81 27.23 -6.83
CA ALA A 17 9.52 26.16 -7.50
C ALA A 17 9.76 26.55 -8.96
N GLN A 18 10.85 27.26 -9.21
CA GLN A 18 11.24 27.68 -10.55
C GLN A 18 11.82 26.49 -11.31
N VAL A 19 11.24 26.15 -12.46
CA VAL A 19 11.76 25.08 -13.32
C VAL A 19 12.53 25.72 -14.48
N TYR A 20 13.78 25.32 -14.67
CA TYR A 20 14.60 25.74 -15.80
C TYR A 20 14.58 24.67 -16.88
N LYS A 21 14.50 25.10 -18.14
CA LYS A 21 14.66 24.27 -19.32
C LYS A 21 15.86 24.77 -20.12
N TRP A 22 16.78 23.89 -20.46
CA TRP A 22 17.88 24.23 -21.37
C TRP A 22 18.24 23.03 -22.25
N THR A 23 19.00 23.29 -23.30
CA THR A 23 19.54 22.23 -24.17
C THR A 23 21.03 22.13 -23.91
N ASP A 24 21.57 20.94 -23.73
CA ASP A 24 23.02 20.76 -23.59
C ASP A 24 23.74 20.79 -24.95
N GLY A 25 25.08 20.77 -24.93
CA GLY A 25 25.90 20.78 -26.15
C GLY A 25 25.74 19.53 -27.04
N GLU A 26 25.08 18.48 -26.54
CA GLU A 26 24.75 17.27 -27.28
C GLU A 26 23.32 17.29 -27.85
N GLY A 27 22.57 18.38 -27.64
CA GLY A 27 21.21 18.55 -28.13
C GLY A 27 20.12 17.94 -27.25
N ARG A 28 20.44 17.50 -26.01
CA ARG A 28 19.45 16.93 -25.08
C ARG A 28 18.77 18.03 -24.28
N VAL A 29 17.45 17.92 -24.12
CA VAL A 29 16.66 18.88 -23.35
C VAL A 29 16.62 18.47 -21.88
N HIS A 30 17.05 19.36 -21.00
CA HIS A 30 17.06 19.16 -19.55
C HIS A 30 16.01 20.03 -18.87
N TYR A 31 15.46 19.51 -17.77
CA TYR A 31 14.56 20.23 -16.85
C TYR A 31 15.09 20.10 -15.43
N SER A 32 15.24 21.21 -14.70
CA SER A 32 15.71 21.18 -13.32
C SER A 32 15.10 22.29 -12.47
N ASN A 33 15.02 22.06 -11.17
CA ASN A 33 14.68 23.08 -10.17
C ASN A 33 15.91 23.89 -9.70
N THR A 34 17.10 23.55 -10.21
CA THR A 34 18.36 24.23 -9.96
C THR A 34 18.76 25.05 -11.18
N ALA A 35 19.38 26.21 -10.94
CA ALA A 35 19.85 27.09 -12.01
C ALA A 35 20.79 26.32 -12.98
N PRO A 36 20.65 26.55 -14.30
CA PRO A 36 21.48 25.88 -15.29
C PRO A 36 22.95 26.35 -15.18
N PRO A 37 23.91 25.53 -15.66
CA PRO A 37 25.32 25.91 -15.75
C PRO A 37 25.50 27.23 -16.52
N ALA A 38 26.51 28.04 -16.16
CA ALA A 38 26.76 29.35 -16.79
C ALA A 38 26.96 29.26 -18.32
N ASP A 39 27.48 28.12 -18.80
CA ASP A 39 27.74 27.85 -20.22
C ASP A 39 26.57 27.15 -20.92
N ALA A 40 25.41 27.01 -20.27
CA ALA A 40 24.24 26.38 -20.87
C ALA A 40 23.66 27.30 -21.97
N PRO A 41 23.53 26.82 -23.21
CA PRO A 41 22.92 27.60 -24.26
C PRO A 41 21.41 27.72 -24.04
N SER A 42 20.92 28.96 -24.12
CA SER A 42 19.48 29.31 -24.11
C SER A 42 18.67 28.79 -22.90
N PRO A 43 19.05 29.12 -21.66
CA PRO A 43 18.27 28.75 -20.48
C PRO A 43 16.94 29.49 -20.46
N GLN A 44 15.84 28.75 -20.42
CA GLN A 44 14.49 29.28 -20.30
C GLN A 44 13.94 28.97 -18.91
N THR A 45 13.53 30.02 -18.22
CA THR A 45 12.77 29.90 -16.98
C THR A 45 11.31 29.56 -17.30
N LEU A 46 10.82 28.44 -16.79
CA LEU A 46 9.43 28.02 -16.87
C LEU A 46 8.71 28.40 -15.58
N ASP A 47 7.60 29.10 -15.74
CA ASP A 47 6.62 29.32 -14.68
C ASP A 47 5.65 28.14 -14.68
N VAL A 48 5.82 27.25 -13.70
CA VAL A 48 4.97 26.06 -13.55
C VAL A 48 3.99 26.32 -12.42
N PRO A 49 2.67 26.33 -12.69
CA PRO A 49 1.69 26.53 -11.64
C PRO A 49 1.84 25.43 -10.60
N SER A 50 1.88 25.81 -9.32
CA SER A 50 2.09 24.88 -8.19
C SER A 50 0.97 23.85 -8.03
N GLN A 51 -0.13 24.00 -8.77
CA GLN A 51 -1.26 23.09 -8.75
C GLN A 51 -1.81 22.90 -10.17
N PRO A 52 -1.99 21.65 -10.63
CA PRO A 52 -2.67 21.42 -11.89
C PRO A 52 -4.10 21.95 -11.81
N THR A 53 -4.48 22.79 -12.77
CA THR A 53 -5.87 23.24 -12.89
C THR A 53 -6.72 22.05 -13.32
N PRO A 54 -7.70 21.60 -12.52
CA PRO A 54 -8.58 20.52 -12.94
C PRO A 54 -9.34 20.95 -14.19
N THR A 55 -9.18 20.20 -15.28
CA THR A 55 -9.97 20.41 -16.50
C THR A 55 -11.40 19.92 -16.25
N GLY A 56 -12.28 20.84 -15.86
CA GLY A 56 -13.71 20.58 -15.64
C GLY A 56 -14.12 20.58 -14.17
N LYS A 57 -15.44 20.46 -13.95
CA LYS A 57 -16.03 20.47 -12.60
C LYS A 57 -15.85 19.09 -11.96
N VAL A 58 -14.76 18.90 -11.23
CA VAL A 58 -14.50 17.68 -10.45
C VAL A 58 -15.34 17.72 -9.18
N ASP A 59 -16.25 16.77 -9.02
CA ASP A 59 -17.05 16.60 -7.81
C ASP A 59 -16.57 15.35 -7.05
N ASN A 60 -15.44 15.53 -6.36
CA ASN A 60 -14.76 14.47 -5.62
C ASN A 60 -15.69 13.74 -4.64
N VAL A 61 -16.65 14.45 -4.06
CA VAL A 61 -17.60 13.87 -3.10
C VAL A 61 -18.54 12.92 -3.81
N ARG A 62 -19.10 13.34 -4.94
CA ARG A 62 -20.01 12.51 -5.74
C ARG A 62 -19.30 11.29 -6.32
N ASP A 63 -18.08 11.47 -6.80
CA ASP A 63 -17.28 10.37 -7.36
C ASP A 63 -16.91 9.34 -6.29
N LEU A 64 -16.52 9.80 -5.11
CA LEU A 64 -16.25 8.92 -3.96
C LEU A 64 -17.50 8.16 -3.53
N GLN A 65 -18.66 8.82 -3.47
CA GLN A 65 -19.93 8.17 -3.14
C GLN A 65 -20.30 7.08 -4.14
N ARG A 66 -20.11 7.34 -5.45
CA ARG A 66 -20.33 6.35 -6.51
C ARG A 66 -19.40 5.14 -6.34
N ALA A 67 -18.10 5.37 -6.20
CA ALA A 67 -17.12 4.30 -6.02
C ALA A 67 -17.40 3.44 -4.77
N THR A 68 -17.82 4.08 -3.67
CA THR A 68 -18.18 3.38 -2.43
C THR A 68 -19.40 2.48 -2.63
N ARG A 69 -20.38 2.92 -3.42
CA ARG A 69 -21.57 2.13 -3.75
C ARG A 69 -21.23 0.91 -4.61
N GLU A 70 -20.45 1.11 -5.67
CA GLU A 70 -20.00 0.02 -6.55
C GLU A 70 -19.21 -1.04 -5.77
N LEU A 71 -18.29 -0.61 -4.90
CA LEU A 71 -17.53 -1.53 -4.04
C LEU A 71 -18.44 -2.36 -3.13
N ARG A 72 -19.51 -1.74 -2.61
CA ARG A 72 -20.49 -2.41 -1.75
C ARG A 72 -21.27 -3.47 -2.51
N GLU A 73 -21.69 -3.17 -3.74
CA GLU A 73 -22.38 -4.11 -4.63
C GLU A 73 -21.48 -5.29 -5.01
N LEU A 74 -20.22 -5.02 -5.37
CA LEU A 74 -19.26 -6.08 -5.68
C LEU A 74 -19.00 -7.00 -4.48
N ARG A 75 -18.90 -6.45 -3.27
CA ARG A 75 -18.71 -7.25 -2.05
C ARG A 75 -19.94 -8.11 -1.75
N ALA A 76 -21.14 -7.58 -1.99
CA ALA A 76 -22.40 -8.30 -1.86
C ALA A 76 -22.46 -9.48 -2.85
N LEU A 77 -22.18 -9.22 -4.14
CA LEU A 77 -22.10 -10.24 -5.19
C LEU A 77 -21.06 -11.33 -4.89
N ASN A 78 -19.85 -10.94 -4.50
CA ASN A 78 -18.78 -11.89 -4.18
C ASN A 78 -19.13 -12.80 -2.99
N ARG A 79 -19.92 -12.29 -2.04
CA ARG A 79 -20.39 -13.07 -0.88
C ARG A 79 -21.72 -13.81 -1.12
N GLY A 80 -22.39 -13.56 -2.24
CA GLY A 80 -23.71 -14.12 -2.54
C GLY A 80 -24.82 -13.63 -1.59
N VAL A 81 -24.67 -12.43 -1.01
CA VAL A 81 -25.65 -11.84 -0.08
C VAL A 81 -26.14 -10.50 -0.62
N PRO A 82 -27.38 -10.07 -0.33
CA PRO A 82 -27.86 -8.75 -0.75
C PRO A 82 -27.11 -7.61 -0.03
N VAL A 83 -27.05 -6.45 -0.68
CA VAL A 83 -26.32 -5.25 -0.20
C VAL A 83 -26.77 -4.78 1.19
N GLY A 84 -28.05 -4.98 1.53
CA GLY A 84 -28.61 -4.65 2.85
C GLY A 84 -28.14 -5.61 3.95
N GLU A 85 -27.77 -6.84 3.61
CA GLU A 85 -27.24 -7.81 4.57
C GLU A 85 -25.74 -7.65 4.79
N LEU A 86 -25.03 -6.99 3.87
CA LEU A 86 -23.59 -6.77 3.96
C LEU A 86 -23.18 -6.03 5.25
N ASP A 87 -24.00 -5.06 5.67
CA ASP A 87 -23.77 -4.23 6.86
C ASP A 87 -24.57 -4.70 8.07
N ARG A 88 -25.38 -5.75 7.91
CA ARG A 88 -26.17 -6.25 9.03
C ARG A 88 -25.17 -6.73 10.10
N PRO A 89 -25.19 -6.13 11.31
CA PRO A 89 -24.37 -6.66 12.39
C PRO A 89 -24.76 -8.13 12.55
N LEU A 90 -23.77 -9.02 12.70
CA LEU A 90 -23.99 -10.46 12.89
C LEU A 90 -24.76 -10.69 14.20
N ALA A 91 -26.07 -10.45 14.17
CA ALA A 91 -27.01 -10.72 15.24
C ALA A 91 -27.13 -12.25 15.33
N GLY A 92 -26.22 -12.88 16.07
CA GLY A 92 -26.27 -14.33 16.25
C GLY A 92 -24.95 -15.00 16.64
N ARG A 93 -23.78 -14.39 16.39
CA ARG A 93 -22.59 -14.85 17.09
C ARG A 93 -22.57 -14.11 18.41
N LYS A 94 -23.03 -14.76 19.49
CA LYS A 94 -22.58 -14.43 20.85
C LYS A 94 -21.10 -14.10 20.69
N ALA A 95 -20.71 -12.87 20.99
CA ALA A 95 -19.32 -12.50 21.13
C ALA A 95 -18.80 -13.33 22.30
N GLY A 96 -18.51 -14.62 22.06
CA GLY A 96 -17.69 -15.40 22.93
C GLY A 96 -16.44 -14.56 23.05
N LYS A 97 -16.21 -14.05 24.27
CA LYS A 97 -15.18 -13.08 24.62
C LYS A 97 -14.05 -13.21 23.61
N ALA A 98 -13.83 -12.19 22.78
CA ALA A 98 -12.79 -12.21 21.78
C ALA A 98 -11.48 -12.46 22.53
N LYS A 99 -11.11 -13.74 22.67
CA LYS A 99 -9.82 -14.13 23.21
C LYS A 99 -8.86 -13.50 22.24
N GLU A 100 -8.02 -12.61 22.75
CA GLU A 100 -6.91 -12.06 21.98
C GLU A 100 -6.27 -13.22 21.21
N PRO A 101 -6.06 -13.08 19.90
CA PRO A 101 -5.48 -14.16 19.11
C PRO A 101 -4.19 -14.59 19.80
N PRO A 102 -3.98 -15.91 20.02
CA PRO A 102 -2.79 -16.38 20.71
C PRO A 102 -1.55 -15.76 20.08
N TYR A 103 -0.71 -15.14 20.92
CA TYR A 103 0.50 -14.48 20.44
C TYR A 103 1.43 -15.54 19.85
N ILE A 104 1.63 -15.48 18.54
CA ILE A 104 2.62 -16.26 17.83
C ILE A 104 3.92 -15.48 17.84
N GLY A 105 5.00 -16.07 18.38
CA GLY A 105 6.32 -15.45 18.42
C GLY A 105 6.84 -15.10 17.02
N TYR A 106 7.78 -14.14 16.96
CA TYR A 106 8.33 -13.63 15.71
C TYR A 106 8.89 -14.74 14.79
N GLU A 107 9.66 -15.67 15.35
CA GLU A 107 10.25 -16.78 14.60
C GLU A 107 9.20 -17.71 13.99
N ASP A 108 8.15 -18.02 14.76
CA ASP A 108 7.07 -18.89 14.30
C ASP A 108 6.21 -18.20 13.25
N ARG A 109 6.03 -16.87 13.33
CA ARG A 109 5.35 -16.08 12.31
C ARG A 109 6.11 -16.12 10.99
N ALA A 110 7.43 -15.85 11.01
CA ALA A 110 8.26 -15.93 9.81
C ALA A 110 8.23 -17.35 9.21
N ARG A 111 8.26 -18.38 10.06
CA ARG A 111 8.15 -19.78 9.63
C ARG A 111 6.80 -20.08 8.97
N ILE A 112 5.69 -19.62 9.55
CA ILE A 112 4.35 -19.76 8.96
C ILE A 112 4.30 -19.13 7.55
N ASP A 113 4.87 -17.95 7.38
CA ASP A 113 4.87 -17.25 6.10
C ASP A 113 5.69 -17.98 5.03
N ASN A 114 6.85 -18.52 5.42
CA ASN A 114 7.67 -19.37 4.54
C ASN A 114 6.92 -20.66 4.15
N LEU A 115 6.34 -21.37 5.13
CA LEU A 115 5.57 -22.60 4.86
C LEU A 115 4.37 -22.33 3.94
N ASN A 116 3.64 -21.25 4.16
CA ASN A 116 2.53 -20.86 3.29
C ASN A 116 2.99 -20.56 1.87
N SER A 117 4.16 -19.93 1.72
CA SER A 117 4.77 -19.64 0.41
C SER A 117 5.21 -20.92 -0.30
N ASP A 118 5.83 -21.85 0.42
CA ASP A 118 6.25 -23.15 -0.11
C ASP A 118 5.05 -24.02 -0.50
N ILE A 119 3.98 -24.03 0.29
CA ILE A 119 2.72 -24.73 -0.05
C ILE A 119 2.15 -24.17 -1.36
N ARG A 120 2.10 -22.84 -1.52
CA ARG A 120 1.60 -22.21 -2.76
C ARG A 120 2.49 -22.54 -3.95
N ARG A 121 3.82 -22.44 -3.79
CA ARG A 121 4.80 -22.76 -4.83
C ARG A 121 4.67 -24.21 -5.27
N LEU A 122 4.63 -25.15 -4.33
CA LEU A 122 4.56 -26.58 -4.61
C LEU A 122 3.20 -27.02 -5.16
N ALA A 123 2.11 -26.37 -4.72
CA ALA A 123 0.78 -26.62 -5.28
C ALA A 123 0.69 -26.16 -6.75
N ALA A 124 1.35 -25.05 -7.09
CA ALA A 124 1.39 -24.52 -8.44
C ALA A 124 2.49 -25.15 -9.33
N SER A 125 3.48 -25.83 -8.74
CA SER A 125 4.59 -26.39 -9.50
C SER A 125 4.17 -27.64 -10.27
N THR A 126 4.68 -27.75 -11.50
CA THR A 126 4.55 -28.93 -12.37
C THR A 126 5.80 -29.82 -12.34
N LEU A 127 6.81 -29.43 -11.56
CA LEU A 127 8.08 -30.13 -11.42
C LEU A 127 7.91 -31.43 -10.61
N GLY A 128 8.43 -32.53 -11.14
CA GLY A 128 8.39 -33.85 -10.50
C GLY A 128 7.05 -34.58 -10.62
N THR A 129 6.92 -35.71 -9.92
CA THR A 129 5.71 -36.54 -9.98
C THR A 129 4.58 -35.95 -9.13
N SER A 130 3.31 -36.22 -9.47
CA SER A 130 2.17 -35.85 -8.63
C SER A 130 2.26 -36.46 -7.23
N ALA A 131 2.73 -37.70 -7.12
CA ALA A 131 2.86 -38.42 -5.86
C ALA A 131 3.94 -37.85 -4.94
N SER A 132 5.09 -37.40 -5.47
CA SER A 132 6.11 -36.72 -4.67
C SER A 132 5.61 -35.37 -4.15
N ARG A 133 5.02 -34.55 -5.03
CA ARG A 133 4.42 -33.26 -4.64
C ARG A 133 3.36 -33.42 -3.56
N ALA A 134 2.49 -34.44 -3.67
CA ALA A 134 1.47 -34.70 -2.67
C ALA A 134 2.06 -35.13 -1.31
N ARG A 135 3.23 -35.78 -1.27
CA ARG A 135 3.92 -36.11 -0.01
C ARG A 135 4.54 -34.88 0.63
N GLU A 136 5.23 -34.07 -0.16
CA GLU A 136 5.83 -32.82 0.30
C GLU A 136 4.78 -31.81 0.78
N LEU A 137 3.66 -31.67 0.07
CA LEU A 137 2.53 -30.83 0.50
C LEU A 137 1.93 -31.28 1.84
N ARG A 138 1.89 -32.60 2.10
CA ARG A 138 1.44 -33.11 3.40
C ARG A 138 2.44 -32.74 4.49
N ALA A 139 3.73 -32.96 4.26
CA ALA A 139 4.78 -32.61 5.21
C ALA A 139 4.77 -31.12 5.60
N LEU A 140 4.66 -30.21 4.62
CA LEU A 140 4.59 -28.77 4.88
C LEU A 140 3.33 -28.38 5.67
N LYS A 141 2.18 -29.00 5.35
CA LYS A 141 0.93 -28.79 6.10
C LYS A 141 1.00 -29.35 7.51
N ASP A 142 1.69 -30.47 7.71
CA ASP A 142 1.89 -31.08 9.02
C ASP A 142 2.79 -30.20 9.90
N GLU A 143 3.87 -29.63 9.35
CA GLU A 143 4.70 -28.65 10.08
C GLU A 143 3.90 -27.40 10.46
N LEU A 144 3.11 -26.86 9.52
CA LEU A 144 2.24 -25.72 9.78
C LEU A 144 1.24 -26.03 10.91
N ARG A 145 0.66 -27.24 10.89
CA ARG A 145 -0.22 -27.73 11.96
C ARG A 145 0.50 -27.82 13.31
N GLN A 146 1.74 -28.29 13.36
CA GLN A 146 2.51 -28.38 14.61
C GLN A 146 2.74 -26.99 15.22
N ILE A 147 3.07 -25.99 14.40
CA ILE A 147 3.22 -24.60 14.88
C ILE A 147 1.89 -24.10 15.44
N TYR A 148 0.77 -24.30 14.75
CA TYR A 148 -0.52 -23.88 15.29
C TYR A 148 -0.90 -24.60 16.59
N GLN A 149 -0.60 -25.90 16.70
CA GLN A 149 -0.82 -26.69 17.92
C GLN A 149 -0.03 -26.17 19.11
N LYS A 150 1.23 -25.74 18.91
CA LYS A 150 2.07 -25.10 19.93
C LYS A 150 1.37 -23.90 20.59
N TYR A 151 0.55 -23.17 19.84
CA TYR A 151 -0.21 -22.00 20.30
C TYR A 151 -1.66 -22.31 20.68
N GLY A 152 -2.06 -23.60 20.71
CA GLY A 152 -3.44 -24.00 20.97
C GLY A 152 -4.42 -23.55 19.87
N ILE A 153 -3.92 -23.21 18.69
CA ILE A 153 -4.71 -22.80 17.53
C ILE A 153 -5.09 -24.04 16.73
N LYS A 154 -6.38 -24.18 16.39
CA LYS A 154 -6.83 -25.26 15.51
C LYS A 154 -6.49 -24.93 14.06
N TYR A 155 -5.66 -25.75 13.44
CA TYR A 155 -5.42 -25.71 11.99
C TYR A 155 -6.69 -26.18 11.26
N ARG A 156 -7.28 -25.30 10.43
CA ARG A 156 -8.55 -25.53 9.72
C ARG A 156 -8.33 -25.90 8.26
#